data_AF-A0A2V7JXU2-F1
#
_entry.id   AF-A0A2V7JXU2-F1
#
_cell.length_a   1.000
_cell.length_b   1.000
_cell.length_c   1.000
_cell.angle_alpha   90.00
_cell.angle_beta   90.00
_cell.angle_gamma   90.00
#
_symmetry.space_group_name_H-M   'P 1'
#
loop_
_entity.id
_entity.type
_entity.pdbx_description
1 polymer ?
#
loop_
_entity_poly.entity_id
_entity_poly.type
_entity_poly.pdbx_seq_one_letter_code
_entity_poly.pdbx_strand_id
1 'polypeptide(L)' 'MTLAELEARHIARVLAHTSGQIGAAAEILGIHRNTLTRKMKEYGL' A
#
# COMPACT_ATOMS: atom_id res chain seq x y z
N MET A 1 -13.50 2.97 -12.76
CA MET A 1 -12.41 2.60 -11.84
C MET A 1 -11.13 3.22 -12.39
N THR A 2 -10.45 4.04 -11.61
CA THR A 2 -9.19 4.70 -12.00
C THR A 2 -7.98 3.86 -11.58
N LEU A 3 -6.81 4.17 -12.13
CA LEU A 3 -5.55 3.54 -11.72
C LEU A 3 -5.26 3.77 -10.22
N ALA A 4 -5.53 4.99 -9.72
CA ALA A 4 -5.34 5.33 -8.32
C ALA A 4 -6.26 4.53 -7.38
N GLU A 5 -7.53 4.32 -7.76
CA GLU A 5 -8.46 3.49 -6.98
C GLU A 5 -8.02 2.02 -6.94
N LEU A 6 -7.50 1.50 -8.06
CA LEU A 6 -7.00 0.13 -8.11
C LEU A 6 -5.75 -0.03 -7.24
N GLU A 7 -4.83 0.93 -7.32
CA GLU A 7 -3.62 0.94 -6.51
C GLU A 7 -3.95 1.03 -5.01
N ALA A 8 -4.84 1.93 -4.61
CA ALA A 8 -5.27 2.06 -3.22
C ALA A 8 -5.88 0.77 -2.66
N ARG A 9 -6.75 0.11 -3.44
CA ARG A 9 -7.31 -1.21 -3.05
C ARG A 9 -6.25 -2.29 -2.95
N HIS A 10 -5.28 -2.29 -3.87
CA HIS A 10 -4.19 -3.27 -3.84
C HIS A 10 -3.32 -3.08 -2.59
N ILE A 11 -2.94 -1.82 -2.28
CA ILE A 11 -2.20 -1.46 -1.07
C ILE A 11 -2.98 -1.90 0.18
N ALA A 12 -4.27 -1.57 0.27
CA ALA A 12 -5.11 -1.95 1.43
C ALA A 12 -5.18 -3.48 1.62
N ARG A 13 -5.29 -4.26 0.54
CA ARG A 13 -5.30 -5.73 0.62
C ARG A 13 -3.97 -6.28 1.12
N VAL A 14 -2.84 -5.76 0.64
CA VAL A 14 -1.53 -6.21 1.08
C VAL A 14 -1.29 -5.82 2.54
N LEU A 15 -1.67 -4.61 2.96
CA LEU A 15 -1.61 -4.20 4.36
C LEU A 15 -2.44 -5.12 5.26
N ALA A 16 -3.66 -5.47 4.85
CA ALA A 16 -4.48 -6.43 5.61
C ALA A 16 -3.83 -7.81 5.67
N HIS A 17 -3.23 -8.28 4.57
CA HIS A 17 -2.51 -9.55 4.51
C HIS A 17 -1.27 -9.59 5.41
N THR A 18 -0.57 -8.47 5.56
CA THR A 18 0.61 -8.35 6.43
C THR A 18 0.29 -7.82 7.83
N SER A 19 -0.99 -7.78 8.23
CA SER A 19 -1.42 -7.25 9.53
C SER A 19 -0.91 -5.83 9.82
N GLY A 20 -0.81 -5.00 8.78
CA GLY A 20 -0.36 -3.60 8.85
C GLY A 20 1.17 -3.43 8.88
N GLN A 21 1.96 -4.49 8.74
CA GLN A 21 3.41 -4.39 8.69
C GLN A 21 3.87 -3.71 7.39
N ILE A 22 4.20 -2.42 7.48
CA ILE A 22 4.59 -1.57 6.34
C ILE A 22 5.81 -2.14 5.61
N GLY A 23 6.81 -2.65 6.33
CA GLY A 23 8.00 -3.25 5.73
C GLY A 23 7.65 -4.46 4.85
N ALA A 24 6.94 -5.43 5.42
CA ALA A 24 6.51 -6.63 4.70
C ALA A 24 5.57 -6.28 3.52
N ALA A 25 4.65 -5.32 3.71
CA ALA A 25 3.77 -4.88 2.63
C ALA A 25 4.54 -4.22 1.48
N ALA A 26 5.57 -3.42 1.79
CA ALA A 26 6.40 -2.76 0.81
C ALA A 26 7.22 -3.77 -0.01
N GLU A 27 7.77 -4.81 0.63
CA GLU A 27 8.44 -5.93 -0.05
C GLU A 27 7.50 -6.65 -1.03
N ILE A 28 6.27 -6.98 -0.59
CA ILE A 28 5.27 -7.64 -1.45
C ILE A 28 4.86 -6.75 -2.63
N LEU A 29 4.69 -5.45 -2.39
CA LEU A 29 4.33 -4.47 -3.42
C LEU A 29 5.50 -4.11 -4.34
N GLY A 30 6.72 -4.55 -4.03
CA GLY A 30 7.93 -4.23 -4.81
C GLY A 30 8.30 -2.75 -4.78
N ILE A 31 7.97 -2.03 -3.70
CA ILE A 31 8.26 -0.60 -3.56
C ILE A 31 8.99 -0.32 -2.26
N HIS A 32 9.71 0.80 -2.20
CA HIS A 32 10.33 1.24 -0.95
C HIS A 32 9.28 1.62 0.10
N ARG A 33 9.52 1.29 1.38
CA ARG A 33 8.63 1.61 2.52
C ARG A 33 8.16 3.07 2.56
N ASN A 34 9.05 4.02 2.28
CA ASN A 34 8.71 5.45 2.31
C ASN A 34 7.73 5.83 1.18
N THR A 35 7.81 5.15 0.04
CA THR A 35 6.85 5.31 -1.07
C THR A 35 5.48 4.78 -0.66
N LEU A 36 5.43 3.61 -0.01
CA LEU A 36 4.20 3.06 0.54
C LEU A 36 3.56 4.03 1.54
N THR A 37 4.33 4.54 2.50
CA THR A 37 3.82 5.49 3.50
C THR A 37 3.29 6.78 2.86
N ARG A 38 3.94 7.29 1.79
CA ARG A 38 3.44 8.46 1.05
C ARG A 38 2.11 8.15 0.35
N LYS A 39 2.02 7.00 -0.33
CA LYS A 39 0.79 6.57 -1.01
C LYS A 39 -0.37 6.33 -0.04
N MET A 40 -0.11 5.76 1.14
CA MET A 40 -1.12 5.61 2.19
C MET A 40 -1.70 6.98 2.59
N LYS A 41 -0.84 7.98 2.81
CA LYS A 41 -1.29 9.35 3.10
C LYS A 41 -2.08 9.98 1.96
N GLU A 42 -1.65 9.76 0.71
CA GLU A 42 -2.32 10.26 -0.50
C GLU A 42 -3.73 9.65 -0.67
N TYR A 43 -3.89 8.37 -0.32
CA TYR A 43 -5.15 7.64 -0.47
C TYR A 43 -6.02 7.60 0.80
N GLY A 44 -5.54 8.16 1.92
CA GLY A 44 -6.25 8.15 3.19
C GLY A 44 -6.40 6.75 3.82
N LEU A 45 -5.38 5.89 3.64
CA LEU A 45 -5.29 4.54 4.21
C LEU A 45 -4.57 4.50 5.57
#